data_AF-A0A803R158-F1
#
_entry.id   AF-A0A803R158-F1
#
_cell.length_a   1.000
_cell.length_b   1.000
_cell.length_c   1.000
_cell.angle_alpha   90.00
_cell.angle_beta   90.00
_cell.angle_gamma   90.00
#
_symmetry.space_group_name_H-M   'P 1'
#
loop_
_entity.id
_entity.type
_entity.pdbx_description
1 polymer ?
#
loop_
_entity_poly.entity_id
_entity_poly.type
_entity_poly.pdbx_seq_one_letter_code
_entity_poly.pdbx_strand_id
1 'polypeptide(L)'
;MLKNVLEAVIPHAPNLQHVCLQTGLKHYIGSFEFLGKVRPHETPFHEDLPRLVTPNFYYTQEDILMAEVEKKEGLTWSVHRPGLIFGFSPYSLMNVISGLCAYAAMCKHEDKPLKFLGTRAAWDSSWDASDADLIAEHQIWAAVDPNAKNQAFNCSNGDIIKWKHMWKVLAEQFDVEYEEFEDDDGDGDSRLRLVEEMKDKSEVWDEIVRQNGLVPTKFEDVGCWWFVVAYFGYSETEKIVSMNKSKEHGFVGFRNLKTSFIYWIDKLKANKIVP
;
A
#
# COMPACT_ATOMS: atom_id res chain seq x y z
N MET A 1 -16.10 13.92 -1.96
CA MET A 1 -16.65 12.55 -1.77
C MET A 1 -16.94 12.27 -0.30
N LEU A 2 -15.96 12.31 0.63
CA LEU A 2 -16.18 12.04 2.06
C LEU A 2 -17.32 12.89 2.65
N LYS A 3 -17.29 14.21 2.45
CA LYS A 3 -18.34 15.12 2.89
C LYS A 3 -19.74 14.67 2.45
N ASN A 4 -19.93 14.34 1.17
CA ASN A 4 -21.21 13.88 0.64
C ASN A 4 -21.72 12.61 1.35
N VAL A 5 -20.83 11.67 1.69
CA VAL A 5 -21.20 10.45 2.43
C VAL A 5 -21.67 10.81 3.84
N LEU A 6 -20.90 11.64 4.55
CA LEU A 6 -21.23 12.04 5.92
C LEU A 6 -22.53 12.85 5.98
N GLU A 7 -22.71 13.83 5.09
CA GLU A 7 -23.93 14.65 5.00
C GLU A 7 -25.16 13.83 4.60
N ALA A 8 -24.98 12.73 3.86
CA ALA A 8 -26.08 11.82 3.52
C ALA A 8 -26.41 10.87 4.69
N VAL A 9 -25.42 10.30 5.37
CA VAL A 9 -25.63 9.24 6.36
C VAL A 9 -25.98 9.81 7.75
N ILE A 10 -25.25 10.81 8.24
CA ILE A 10 -25.38 11.30 9.63
C ILE A 10 -26.81 11.73 9.98
N PRO A 11 -27.54 12.51 9.13
CA PRO A 11 -28.90 12.93 9.45
C PRO A 11 -29.94 11.80 9.33
N HIS A 12 -29.65 10.74 8.58
CA HIS A 12 -30.63 9.70 8.22
C HIS A 12 -30.39 8.34 8.91
N ALA A 13 -29.28 8.17 9.62
CA ALA A 13 -28.94 6.95 10.35
C ALA A 13 -28.98 7.21 11.87
N PRO A 14 -30.15 7.09 12.53
CA PRO A 14 -30.29 7.44 13.95
C PRO A 14 -29.36 6.61 14.86
N ASN A 15 -29.10 5.35 14.49
CA ASN A 15 -28.25 4.42 15.24
C ASN A 15 -26.77 4.42 14.79
N LEU A 16 -26.33 5.39 13.98
CA LEU A 16 -24.92 5.51 13.63
C LEU A 16 -24.09 5.84 14.88
N GLN A 17 -23.05 5.06 15.16
CA GLN A 17 -22.22 5.19 16.37
C GLN A 17 -20.77 5.59 16.10
N HIS A 18 -20.23 5.21 14.94
CA HIS A 18 -18.81 5.38 14.65
C HIS A 18 -18.52 5.55 13.16
N VAL A 19 -17.49 6.33 12.83
CA VAL A 19 -16.96 6.47 11.47
C VAL A 19 -15.46 6.18 11.46
N CYS A 20 -15.03 5.13 10.74
CA CYS A 20 -13.62 4.89 10.45
C CYS A 20 -13.22 5.58 9.14
N LEU A 21 -12.15 6.37 9.17
CA LEU A 21 -11.54 6.99 7.99
C LEU A 21 -10.16 6.39 7.72
N GLN A 22 -9.98 5.73 6.59
CA GLN A 22 -8.66 5.30 6.14
C GLN A 22 -7.95 6.41 5.35
N THR A 23 -6.77 6.81 5.82
CA THR A 23 -5.85 7.72 5.12
C THR A 23 -4.59 6.96 4.70
N GLY A 24 -3.44 7.21 5.31
CA GLY A 24 -2.21 6.46 5.06
C GLY A 24 -0.92 7.20 5.42
N LEU A 25 0.21 6.52 5.20
CA LEU A 25 1.57 7.01 5.43
C LEU A 25 1.88 8.37 4.81
N LYS A 26 1.21 8.73 3.70
CA LYS A 26 1.33 10.06 3.07
C LYS A 26 0.96 11.21 4.00
N HIS A 27 0.35 10.95 5.16
CA HIS A 27 0.22 11.94 6.23
C HIS A 27 1.58 12.49 6.68
N TYR A 28 2.62 11.66 6.72
CA TYR A 28 3.94 12.01 7.25
C TYR A 28 4.96 12.39 6.19
N ILE A 29 4.74 11.96 4.95
CA ILE A 29 5.69 12.14 3.82
C ILE A 29 5.17 13.06 2.71
N GLY A 30 3.92 13.53 2.81
CA GLY A 30 3.27 14.36 1.79
C GLY A 30 2.64 13.56 0.65
N SER A 31 1.88 14.24 -0.20
CA SER A 31 1.26 13.63 -1.39
C SER A 31 2.31 13.27 -2.45
N PHE A 32 1.94 12.44 -3.44
CA PHE A 32 2.83 12.08 -4.55
C PHE A 32 3.41 13.30 -5.28
N GLU A 33 2.64 14.39 -5.41
CA GLU A 33 3.09 15.63 -6.06
C GLU A 33 4.19 16.37 -5.28
N PHE A 34 4.29 16.12 -3.96
CA PHE A 34 5.24 16.75 -3.05
C PHE A 34 6.36 15.82 -2.58
N LEU A 35 6.38 14.55 -3.01
CA LEU A 35 7.49 13.64 -2.72
C LEU A 35 8.81 14.22 -3.22
N GLY A 36 9.82 14.25 -2.36
CA GLY A 36 11.15 14.82 -2.64
C GLY A 36 11.20 16.36 -2.68
N LYS A 37 10.06 17.05 -2.67
CA LYS A 37 10.00 18.53 -2.66
C LYS A 37 9.91 19.10 -1.25
N VAL A 38 9.52 18.26 -0.29
CA VAL A 38 9.31 18.62 1.10
C VAL A 38 10.07 17.61 1.96
N ARG A 39 10.76 18.10 2.98
CA ARG A 39 11.45 17.25 3.94
C ARG A 39 10.39 16.49 4.76
N PRO A 40 10.34 15.15 4.69
CA PRO A 40 9.46 14.37 5.55
C PRO A 40 9.93 14.45 7.00
N HIS A 41 9.07 14.03 7.93
CA HIS A 41 9.51 13.74 9.29
C HIS A 41 10.53 12.60 9.32
N GLU A 42 11.26 12.48 10.44
CA GLU A 42 12.19 11.37 10.64
C GLU A 42 11.43 10.13 11.15
N THR A 43 11.81 8.96 10.64
CA THR A 43 11.24 7.68 11.05
C THR A 43 11.80 7.18 12.38
N PRO A 44 11.05 6.36 13.15
CA PRO A 44 9.73 5.82 12.83
C PRO A 44 8.62 6.87 13.03
N PHE A 45 7.67 6.93 12.08
CA PHE A 45 6.56 7.88 12.16
C PHE A 45 5.59 7.51 13.29
N HIS A 46 5.19 8.48 14.09
CA HIS A 46 4.18 8.34 15.14
C HIS A 46 3.07 9.39 14.98
N GLU A 47 1.90 9.13 15.55
CA GLU A 47 0.67 9.85 15.26
C GLU A 47 0.63 11.29 15.81
N ASP A 48 1.48 11.59 16.79
CA ASP A 48 1.62 12.91 17.41
C ASP A 48 2.53 13.87 16.61
N LEU A 49 3.15 13.40 15.52
CA LEU A 49 3.90 14.27 14.62
C LEU A 49 2.96 15.33 14.00
N PRO A 50 3.41 16.60 13.90
CA PRO A 50 2.58 17.64 13.31
C PRO A 50 2.36 17.40 11.81
N ARG A 51 1.25 17.93 11.27
CA ARG A 51 1.03 17.94 9.82
C ARG A 51 2.19 18.66 9.11
N LEU A 52 2.61 18.15 7.95
CA LEU A 52 3.55 18.88 7.10
C LEU A 52 2.93 20.18 6.59
N VAL A 53 3.76 21.20 6.34
CA VAL A 53 3.34 22.50 5.77
C VAL A 53 3.17 22.37 4.25
N THR A 54 2.25 21.50 3.84
CA THR A 54 1.94 21.19 2.43
C THR A 54 0.47 20.85 2.25
N PRO A 55 -0.10 21.08 1.05
CA PRO A 55 -1.41 20.54 0.70
C PRO A 55 -1.40 19.01 0.77
N ASN A 56 -2.32 18.46 1.57
CA ASN A 56 -2.55 17.02 1.64
C ASN A 56 -4.03 16.75 1.86
N PHE A 57 -4.63 15.97 0.97
CA PHE A 57 -6.07 15.70 1.05
C PHE A 57 -6.44 14.89 2.30
N TYR A 58 -5.49 14.17 2.92
CA TYR A 58 -5.73 13.53 4.21
C TYR A 58 -6.06 14.53 5.32
N TYR A 59 -5.39 15.70 5.33
CA TYR A 59 -5.66 16.74 6.32
C TYR A 59 -7.07 17.30 6.13
N THR A 60 -7.44 17.59 4.88
CA THR A 60 -8.80 18.03 4.52
C THR A 60 -9.86 16.99 4.91
N GLN A 61 -9.59 15.71 4.71
CA GLN A 61 -10.51 14.64 5.08
C GLN A 61 -10.67 14.51 6.60
N GLU A 62 -9.58 14.60 7.37
CA GLU A 62 -9.63 14.61 8.84
C GLU A 62 -10.42 15.81 9.36
N ASP A 63 -10.20 17.01 8.82
CA ASP A 63 -10.91 18.23 9.24
C ASP A 63 -12.41 18.13 8.93
N ILE A 64 -12.77 17.60 7.75
CA ILE A 64 -14.17 17.33 7.39
C ILE A 64 -14.77 16.28 8.34
N LEU A 65 -14.07 15.18 8.60
CA LEU A 65 -14.55 14.13 9.49
C LEU A 65 -14.90 14.70 10.88
N MET A 66 -13.96 15.43 11.48
CA MET A 66 -14.14 16.03 12.81
C MET A 66 -15.29 17.04 12.83
N ALA A 67 -15.42 17.90 11.81
CA ALA A 67 -16.50 18.86 11.72
C ALA A 67 -17.89 18.23 11.50
N GLU A 68 -17.96 17.12 10.75
CA GLU A 68 -19.22 16.43 10.48
C GLU A 68 -19.70 15.57 11.66
N VAL A 69 -18.80 14.87 12.35
CA VAL A 69 -19.17 14.04 13.51
C VAL A 69 -19.65 14.85 14.71
N GLU A 70 -19.15 16.07 14.90
CA GLU A 70 -19.62 17.01 15.93
C GLU A 70 -21.12 17.35 15.80
N LYS A 71 -21.71 17.19 14.62
CA LYS A 71 -23.14 17.47 14.38
C LYS A 71 -24.08 16.44 14.99
N LYS A 72 -23.58 15.28 15.45
CA LYS A 72 -24.36 14.22 16.09
C LYS A 72 -23.74 13.84 17.43
N GLU A 73 -24.44 14.16 18.52
CA GLU A 73 -24.01 13.82 19.87
C GLU A 73 -23.75 12.31 20.00
N GLY A 74 -22.60 11.95 20.60
CA GLY A 74 -22.18 10.57 20.81
C GLY A 74 -21.59 9.86 19.58
N LEU A 75 -21.62 10.47 18.38
CA LEU A 75 -20.94 9.91 17.22
C LEU A 75 -19.42 10.03 17.39
N THR A 76 -18.72 8.90 17.27
CA THR A 76 -17.26 8.85 17.42
C THR A 76 -16.58 8.57 16.09
N TRP A 77 -15.26 8.75 16.04
CA TRP A 77 -14.47 8.50 14.84
C TRP A 77 -13.13 7.85 15.14
N SER A 78 -12.50 7.29 14.11
CA SER A 78 -11.11 6.85 14.14
C SER A 78 -10.45 7.09 12.77
N VAL A 79 -9.15 7.39 12.77
CA VAL A 79 -8.36 7.53 11.53
C VAL A 79 -7.30 6.44 11.48
N HIS A 80 -7.21 5.73 10.36
CA HIS A 80 -6.28 4.62 10.18
C HIS A 80 -5.27 4.96 9.09
N ARG A 81 -3.98 4.93 9.43
CA ARG A 81 -2.86 5.32 8.57
C ARG A 81 -2.01 4.10 8.19
N PRO A 82 -2.46 3.26 7.24
CA PRO A 82 -1.63 2.17 6.74
C PRO A 82 -0.44 2.66 5.91
N GLY A 83 0.61 1.85 5.87
CA GLY A 83 1.75 1.94 4.97
C GLY A 83 1.40 1.40 3.58
N LEU A 84 2.35 0.65 2.99
CA LEU A 84 2.09 -0.10 1.76
C LEU A 84 1.10 -1.22 2.02
N ILE A 85 -0.01 -1.27 1.29
CA ILE A 85 -1.03 -2.30 1.54
C ILE A 85 -0.66 -3.60 0.80
N PHE A 86 -0.60 -4.71 1.52
CA PHE A 86 -0.62 -6.05 0.96
C PHE A 86 -2.06 -6.56 0.98
N GLY A 87 -2.62 -6.84 -0.19
CA GLY A 87 -4.05 -7.13 -0.31
C GLY A 87 -4.45 -7.64 -1.69
N PHE A 88 -5.73 -8.03 -1.79
CA PHE A 88 -6.35 -8.47 -3.03
C PHE A 88 -7.51 -7.53 -3.39
N SER A 89 -7.41 -6.87 -4.54
CA SER A 89 -8.51 -6.20 -5.21
C SER A 89 -8.11 -5.94 -6.66
N PRO A 90 -8.86 -6.45 -7.66
CA PRO A 90 -8.58 -6.20 -9.08
C PRO A 90 -8.94 -4.77 -9.52
N TYR A 91 -9.57 -3.98 -8.64
CA TYR A 91 -9.98 -2.59 -8.92
C TYR A 91 -9.26 -1.57 -8.06
N SER A 92 -8.28 -1.99 -7.25
CA SER A 92 -7.52 -1.06 -6.43
C SER A 92 -6.63 -0.20 -7.33
N LEU A 93 -6.71 1.11 -7.14
CA LEU A 93 -5.86 2.08 -7.84
C LEU A 93 -4.40 2.03 -7.40
N MET A 94 -4.10 1.36 -6.27
CA MET A 94 -2.76 1.25 -5.70
C MET A 94 -2.56 -0.16 -5.12
N ASN A 95 -2.19 -1.13 -5.96
CA ASN A 95 -1.96 -2.52 -5.53
C ASN A 95 -0.56 -3.00 -5.93
N VAL A 96 0.37 -3.00 -4.96
CA VAL A 96 1.74 -3.46 -5.20
C VAL A 96 1.82 -4.96 -5.44
N ILE A 97 0.99 -5.76 -4.76
CA ILE A 97 1.04 -7.23 -4.90
C ILE A 97 0.64 -7.62 -6.32
N SER A 98 -0.45 -7.03 -6.81
CA SER A 98 -0.93 -7.24 -8.19
C SER A 98 0.12 -6.83 -9.22
N GLY A 99 0.70 -5.63 -9.08
CA GLY A 99 1.71 -5.14 -10.00
C GLY A 99 2.97 -6.01 -10.04
N LEU A 100 3.47 -6.41 -8.88
CA LEU A 100 4.62 -7.31 -8.78
C LEU A 100 4.34 -8.71 -9.35
N CYS A 101 3.14 -9.25 -9.12
CA CYS A 101 2.74 -10.55 -9.67
C CYS A 101 2.60 -10.52 -11.19
N ALA A 102 1.98 -9.47 -11.75
CA ALA A 102 1.89 -9.30 -13.20
C ALA A 102 3.27 -9.18 -13.84
N TYR A 103 4.19 -8.46 -13.19
CA TYR A 103 5.57 -8.35 -13.66
C TYR A 103 6.31 -9.69 -13.61
N ALA A 104 6.20 -10.43 -12.51
CA ALA A 104 6.82 -11.74 -12.38
C ALA A 104 6.27 -12.76 -13.39
N ALA A 105 4.96 -12.76 -13.62
CA ALA A 105 4.32 -13.57 -14.66
C ALA A 105 4.80 -13.20 -16.07
N MET A 106 4.99 -11.91 -16.34
CA MET A 106 5.55 -11.42 -17.61
C MET A 106 6.99 -11.91 -17.80
N CYS A 107 7.85 -11.73 -16.79
CA CYS A 107 9.23 -12.22 -16.82
C CYS A 107 9.29 -13.73 -17.08
N LYS A 108 8.45 -14.53 -16.38
CA LYS A 108 8.35 -15.97 -16.58
C LYS A 108 7.92 -16.34 -18.00
N HIS A 109 6.95 -15.62 -18.57
CA HIS A 109 6.47 -15.87 -19.93
C HIS A 109 7.51 -15.54 -21.00
N GLU A 110 8.29 -14.47 -20.80
CA GLU A 110 9.33 -14.04 -21.73
C GLU A 110 10.70 -14.72 -21.53
N ASP A 111 10.81 -15.67 -20.59
CA ASP A 111 12.06 -16.31 -20.18
C ASP A 111 13.15 -15.29 -19.81
N LYS A 112 12.74 -14.26 -19.06
CA LYS A 112 13.61 -13.18 -18.58
C LYS A 112 13.75 -13.22 -17.07
N PRO A 113 14.93 -12.82 -16.52
CA PRO A 113 15.09 -12.70 -15.09
C PRO A 113 14.26 -11.54 -14.52
N LEU A 114 13.84 -11.71 -13.27
CA LEU A 114 13.09 -10.73 -12.50
C LEU A 114 14.03 -9.63 -11.97
N LYS A 115 14.09 -8.49 -12.67
CA LYS A 115 14.91 -7.33 -12.28
C LYS A 115 14.16 -6.38 -11.35
N PHE A 116 14.82 -5.89 -10.30
CA PHE A 116 14.20 -4.99 -9.32
C PHE A 116 13.81 -3.63 -9.92
N LEU A 117 12.61 -3.15 -9.59
CA LEU A 117 11.96 -1.97 -10.20
C LEU A 117 12.26 -0.64 -9.47
N GLY A 118 13.29 -0.62 -8.62
CA GLY A 118 13.53 0.43 -7.64
C GLY A 118 14.97 0.94 -7.57
N THR A 119 15.25 1.74 -6.56
CA THR A 119 16.60 2.25 -6.29
C THR A 119 17.39 1.31 -5.37
N ARG A 120 18.72 1.46 -5.32
CA ARG A 120 19.57 0.81 -4.30
C ARG A 120 19.05 1.03 -2.89
N ALA A 121 18.61 2.24 -2.59
CA ALA A 121 18.05 2.58 -1.30
C ALA A 121 16.77 1.75 -1.04
N ALA A 122 15.87 1.60 -2.01
CA ALA A 122 14.68 0.76 -1.83
C ALA A 122 15.03 -0.71 -1.55
N TRP A 123 16.05 -1.22 -2.24
CA TRP A 123 16.53 -2.60 -2.13
C TRP A 123 17.08 -2.91 -0.73
N ASP A 124 17.89 -2.00 -0.16
CA ASP A 124 18.65 -2.23 1.06
C ASP A 124 18.03 -1.65 2.34
N SER A 125 17.13 -0.66 2.24
CA SER A 125 16.44 -0.05 3.37
C SER A 125 15.47 -1.02 4.05
N SER A 126 15.15 -0.71 5.31
CA SER A 126 14.09 -1.40 6.05
C SER A 126 12.73 -0.79 5.72
N TRP A 127 11.73 -1.65 5.55
CA TRP A 127 10.36 -1.30 5.20
C TRP A 127 9.38 -1.99 6.12
N ASP A 128 8.21 -1.40 6.30
CA ASP A 128 7.02 -2.10 6.77
C ASP A 128 5.98 -2.21 5.64
N ALA A 129 4.91 -2.95 5.93
CA ALA A 129 3.70 -2.96 5.11
C ALA A 129 2.49 -3.21 6.01
N SER A 130 1.31 -3.14 5.41
CA SER A 130 0.02 -3.23 6.08
C SER A 130 -0.84 -4.27 5.36
N ASP A 131 -1.05 -5.40 6.01
CA ASP A 131 -1.94 -6.44 5.53
C ASP A 131 -3.40 -5.95 5.51
N ALA A 132 -4.11 -6.15 4.41
CA ALA A 132 -5.48 -5.66 4.24
C ALA A 132 -6.46 -6.26 5.25
N ASP A 133 -6.28 -7.53 5.65
CA ASP A 133 -7.12 -8.17 6.68
C ASP A 133 -6.77 -7.59 8.07
N LEU A 134 -5.49 -7.30 8.34
CA LEU A 134 -5.09 -6.61 9.59
C LEU A 134 -5.64 -5.18 9.67
N ILE A 135 -5.66 -4.45 8.54
CA ILE A 135 -6.27 -3.12 8.49
C ILE A 135 -7.77 -3.20 8.79
N ALA A 136 -8.46 -4.21 8.24
CA ALA A 136 -9.87 -4.43 8.53
C ALA A 136 -10.10 -4.75 10.02
N GLU A 137 -9.30 -5.63 10.61
CA GLU A 137 -9.32 -5.94 12.05
C GLU A 137 -9.11 -4.68 12.91
N HIS A 138 -8.17 -3.83 12.51
CA HIS A 138 -7.85 -2.59 13.21
C HIS A 138 -9.00 -1.57 13.13
N GLN A 139 -9.68 -1.46 11.98
CA GLN A 139 -10.88 -0.63 11.86
C GLN A 139 -12.04 -1.17 12.70
N ILE A 140 -12.27 -2.49 12.68
CA ILE A 140 -13.30 -3.14 13.50
C ILE A 140 -13.02 -2.88 14.99
N TRP A 141 -11.77 -3.06 15.43
CA TRP A 141 -11.36 -2.78 16.80
C TRP A 141 -11.69 -1.34 17.20
N ALA A 142 -11.26 -0.35 16.43
CA ALA A 142 -11.51 1.06 16.77
C ALA A 142 -13.01 1.41 16.76
N ALA A 143 -13.78 0.75 15.89
CA ALA A 143 -15.23 0.92 15.82
C ALA A 143 -15.98 0.41 17.07
N VAL A 144 -15.42 -0.54 17.83
CA VAL A 144 -16.10 -1.13 19.00
C VAL A 144 -15.44 -0.83 20.34
N ASP A 145 -14.13 -0.58 20.37
CA ASP A 145 -13.37 -0.36 21.61
C ASP A 145 -13.53 1.08 22.11
N PRO A 146 -13.94 1.30 23.37
CA PRO A 146 -14.08 2.65 23.95
C PRO A 146 -12.73 3.38 24.11
N ASN A 147 -11.61 2.67 24.24
CA ASN A 147 -10.29 3.28 24.36
C ASN A 147 -9.79 3.84 23.02
N ALA A 148 -10.31 3.34 21.90
CA ALA A 148 -9.88 3.74 20.56
C ALA A 148 -10.65 4.94 19.97
N LYS A 149 -11.59 5.53 20.72
CA LYS A 149 -12.48 6.57 20.20
C LYS A 149 -11.77 7.90 20.01
N ASN A 150 -12.05 8.55 18.89
CA ASN A 150 -11.58 9.88 18.51
C ASN A 150 -10.05 9.97 18.45
N GLN A 151 -9.44 8.93 17.89
CA GLN A 151 -8.00 8.78 17.76
C GLN A 151 -7.59 8.48 16.32
N ALA A 152 -6.41 8.97 15.95
CA ALA A 152 -5.69 8.49 14.77
C ALA A 152 -4.67 7.43 15.20
N PHE A 153 -4.55 6.39 14.39
CA PHE A 153 -3.64 5.26 14.59
C PHE A 153 -2.92 4.88 13.29
N ASN A 154 -1.62 4.62 13.42
CA ASN A 154 -0.85 3.85 12.46
C ASN A 154 -1.35 2.41 12.41
N CYS A 155 -1.12 1.74 11.28
CA CYS A 155 -1.51 0.35 11.11
C CYS A 155 -0.52 -0.37 10.19
N SER A 156 0.55 -0.93 10.75
CA SER A 156 1.49 -1.81 10.05
C SER A 156 1.50 -3.20 10.68
N ASN A 157 2.14 -4.14 9.99
CA ASN A 157 2.18 -5.56 10.37
C ASN A 157 2.92 -5.85 11.68
N GLY A 158 3.75 -4.92 12.16
CA GLY A 158 4.49 -5.05 13.42
C GLY A 158 5.89 -5.65 13.29
N ASP A 159 6.29 -6.08 12.10
CA ASP A 159 7.66 -6.46 11.72
C ASP A 159 8.19 -5.61 10.55
N ILE A 160 9.45 -5.83 10.17
CA ILE A 160 10.13 -5.13 9.07
C ILE A 160 10.66 -6.11 8.03
N ILE A 161 10.77 -5.66 6.79
CA ILE A 161 11.35 -6.40 5.66
C ILE A 161 12.43 -5.57 4.96
N LYS A 162 13.21 -6.25 4.12
CA LYS A 162 13.98 -5.62 3.03
C LYS A 162 13.50 -6.18 1.71
N TRP A 163 13.39 -5.33 0.70
CA TRP A 163 12.90 -5.78 -0.60
C TRP A 163 13.80 -6.82 -1.24
N LYS A 164 15.12 -6.80 -0.97
CA LYS A 164 16.01 -7.89 -1.40
C LYS A 164 15.59 -9.29 -0.97
N HIS A 165 15.01 -9.42 0.23
CA HIS A 165 14.51 -10.71 0.71
C HIS A 165 13.15 -11.04 0.09
N MET A 166 12.27 -10.05 -0.05
CA MET A 166 10.95 -10.24 -0.65
C MET A 166 11.02 -10.53 -2.15
N TRP A 167 12.03 -10.00 -2.84
CA TRP A 167 12.26 -10.23 -4.27
C TRP A 167 12.55 -11.69 -4.56
N LYS A 168 13.42 -12.31 -3.73
CA LYS A 168 13.66 -13.75 -3.77
C LYS A 168 12.37 -14.56 -3.53
N VAL A 169 11.54 -14.14 -2.58
CA VAL A 169 10.24 -14.81 -2.35
C VAL A 169 9.34 -14.70 -3.58
N LEU A 170 9.24 -13.52 -4.20
CA LEU A 170 8.45 -13.32 -5.41
C LEU A 170 8.95 -14.22 -6.56
N ALA A 171 10.26 -14.28 -6.76
CA ALA A 171 10.91 -15.12 -7.75
C ALA A 171 10.58 -16.62 -7.54
N GLU A 172 10.69 -17.10 -6.29
CA GLU A 172 10.31 -18.47 -5.91
C GLU A 172 8.82 -18.75 -6.15
N GLN A 173 7.93 -17.78 -5.90
CA GLN A 173 6.49 -17.95 -6.13
C GLN A 173 6.16 -18.09 -7.62
N PHE A 174 6.90 -17.47 -8.53
CA PHE A 174 6.64 -17.50 -9.97
C PHE A 174 7.59 -18.43 -10.76
N ASP A 175 8.46 -19.16 -10.06
CA ASP A 175 9.49 -20.03 -10.65
C ASP A 175 10.31 -19.28 -11.72
N VAL A 176 10.73 -18.05 -11.40
CA VAL A 176 11.52 -17.20 -12.29
C VAL A 176 12.88 -16.92 -11.67
N GLU A 177 13.94 -16.91 -12.46
CA GLU A 177 15.25 -16.46 -11.98
C GLU A 177 15.18 -14.98 -11.62
N TYR A 178 15.94 -14.53 -10.62
CA TYR A 178 16.05 -13.11 -10.29
C TYR A 178 17.50 -12.67 -10.35
N GLU A 179 17.71 -11.42 -10.75
CA GLU A 179 19.01 -10.77 -10.68
C GLU A 179 19.13 -10.04 -9.34
N GLU A 180 20.27 -10.18 -8.67
CA GLU A 180 20.62 -9.27 -7.58
C GLU A 180 20.68 -7.85 -8.13
N PHE A 181 20.23 -6.87 -7.35
CA PHE A 181 20.23 -5.49 -7.82
C PHE A 181 21.67 -5.02 -8.04
N GLU A 182 22.03 -4.71 -9.28
CA GLU A 182 23.29 -4.07 -9.65
C GLU A 182 23.02 -2.57 -9.88
N ASP A 183 23.93 -1.70 -9.44
CA ASP A 183 23.78 -0.26 -9.67
C ASP A 183 23.95 0.02 -11.17
N ASP A 184 23.19 0.97 -11.69
CA ASP A 184 23.22 1.35 -13.11
C ASP A 184 24.65 1.55 -13.62
N ASP A 185 25.02 0.88 -14.71
CA ASP A 185 26.33 0.93 -15.37
C ASP A 185 26.63 2.29 -16.06
N GLY A 186 25.98 3.37 -15.63
CA GLY A 186 26.19 4.73 -16.13
C GLY A 186 25.39 5.10 -17.38
N ASP A 187 24.46 4.25 -17.84
CA ASP A 187 23.69 4.45 -19.08
C ASP A 187 22.24 4.94 -18.81
N GLY A 188 22.05 5.83 -17.84
CA GLY A 188 20.75 6.42 -17.53
C GLY A 188 19.80 5.51 -16.72
N ASP A 189 18.77 6.10 -16.12
CA ASP A 189 17.91 5.44 -15.12
C ASP A 189 17.20 4.19 -15.68
N SER A 190 17.79 3.01 -15.46
CA SER A 190 17.29 1.67 -15.79
C SER A 190 15.82 1.46 -15.40
N ARG A 191 15.35 2.14 -14.34
CA ARG A 191 13.93 2.15 -13.94
C ARG A 191 13.04 2.76 -15.01
N LEU A 192 13.40 3.93 -15.56
CA LEU A 192 12.61 4.59 -16.59
C LEU A 192 12.52 3.73 -17.86
N ARG A 193 13.60 3.03 -18.21
CA ARG A 193 13.60 2.11 -19.35
C ARG A 193 12.62 0.97 -19.14
N LEU A 194 12.61 0.37 -17.96
CA LEU A 194 11.71 -0.73 -17.63
C LEU A 194 10.23 -0.28 -17.60
N VAL A 195 9.94 0.95 -17.18
CA VAL A 195 8.58 1.51 -17.32
C VAL A 195 8.17 1.65 -18.77
N GLU A 196 9.04 2.21 -19.61
CA GLU A 196 8.77 2.33 -21.04
C GLU A 196 8.58 0.94 -21.68
N GLU A 197 9.42 -0.03 -21.35
CA GLU A 197 9.31 -1.41 -21.82
C GLU A 197 7.97 -2.06 -21.47
N MET A 198 7.42 -1.78 -20.28
CA MET A 198 6.14 -2.34 -19.83
C MET A 198 4.92 -1.72 -20.51
N LYS A 199 5.03 -0.52 -21.12
CA LYS A 199 3.90 0.11 -21.82
C LYS A 199 3.46 -0.70 -23.04
N ASP A 200 4.41 -1.32 -23.74
CA ASP A 200 4.14 -2.05 -24.98
C ASP A 200 3.83 -3.55 -24.75
N LYS A 201 3.59 -3.97 -23.50
CA LYS A 201 3.37 -5.38 -23.13
C LYS A 201 1.90 -5.80 -23.06
N SER A 202 0.98 -4.98 -23.55
CA SER A 202 -0.46 -5.29 -23.52
C SER A 202 -0.79 -6.59 -24.29
N GLU A 203 -0.25 -6.77 -25.49
CA GLU A 203 -0.48 -7.99 -26.28
C GLU A 203 0.12 -9.24 -25.64
N VAL A 204 1.28 -9.11 -24.99
CA VAL A 204 1.92 -10.22 -24.26
C VAL A 204 1.06 -10.61 -23.06
N TRP A 205 0.50 -9.63 -22.34
CA TRP A 205 -0.42 -9.90 -21.25
C TRP A 205 -1.70 -10.60 -21.71
N ASP A 206 -2.28 -10.17 -22.83
CA ASP A 206 -3.47 -10.82 -23.40
C ASP A 206 -3.18 -12.30 -23.74
N GLU A 207 -1.98 -12.60 -24.22
CA GLU A 207 -1.54 -13.98 -24.46
C GLU A 207 -1.39 -14.78 -23.15
N ILE A 208 -0.78 -14.20 -22.11
CA ILE A 208 -0.69 -14.82 -20.78
C ILE A 208 -2.08 -15.13 -20.24
N VAL A 209 -3.01 -14.18 -20.34
CA VAL A 209 -4.41 -14.34 -19.92
C VAL A 209 -5.06 -15.51 -20.66
N ARG A 210 -4.90 -15.56 -21.98
CA ARG A 210 -5.49 -16.61 -22.82
C ARG A 210 -4.90 -17.99 -22.55
N GLN A 211 -3.58 -18.12 -22.45
CA GLN A 211 -2.90 -19.39 -22.24
C GLN A 211 -3.19 -20.01 -20.87
N ASN A 212 -3.29 -19.17 -19.83
CA ASN A 212 -3.49 -19.63 -18.45
C ASN A 212 -4.98 -19.61 -18.01
N GLY A 213 -5.89 -19.18 -18.89
CA GLY A 213 -7.32 -19.12 -18.59
C GLY A 213 -7.65 -18.15 -17.45
N LEU A 214 -6.98 -16.99 -17.46
CA LEU A 214 -7.12 -15.95 -16.43
C LEU A 214 -8.39 -15.13 -16.61
N VAL A 215 -8.73 -14.35 -15.59
CA VAL A 215 -9.76 -13.32 -15.70
C VAL A 215 -9.32 -12.29 -16.76
N PRO A 216 -10.17 -11.97 -17.76
CA PRO A 216 -9.85 -10.96 -18.77
C PRO A 216 -9.61 -9.61 -18.11
N THR A 217 -8.35 -9.18 -18.12
CA THR A 217 -7.89 -7.97 -17.45
C THR A 217 -6.88 -7.28 -18.34
N LYS A 218 -6.86 -5.95 -18.29
CA LYS A 218 -5.83 -5.20 -18.98
C LYS A 218 -4.57 -5.13 -18.14
N PHE A 219 -3.42 -5.15 -18.81
CA PHE A 219 -2.13 -5.06 -18.14
C PHE A 219 -1.97 -3.78 -17.31
N GLU A 220 -2.50 -2.66 -17.81
CA GLU A 220 -2.50 -1.36 -17.11
C GLU A 220 -3.26 -1.38 -15.78
N ASP A 221 -4.36 -2.14 -15.72
CA ASP A 221 -5.22 -2.24 -14.54
C ASP A 221 -4.60 -3.14 -13.47
N VAL A 222 -4.04 -4.29 -13.87
CA VAL A 222 -3.44 -5.26 -12.94
C VAL A 222 -2.04 -4.83 -12.51
N GLY A 223 -1.28 -4.25 -13.43
CA GLY A 223 0.12 -3.88 -13.27
C GLY A 223 0.34 -2.67 -12.37
N CYS A 224 -0.59 -1.71 -12.38
CA CYS A 224 -0.51 -0.49 -11.56
C CYS A 224 0.89 0.18 -11.62
N TRP A 225 1.50 0.22 -12.81
CA TRP A 225 2.93 0.49 -13.01
C TRP A 225 3.39 1.82 -12.42
N TRP A 226 2.58 2.86 -12.62
CA TRP A 226 2.86 4.19 -12.07
C TRP A 226 3.09 4.15 -10.55
N PHE A 227 2.33 3.33 -9.83
CA PHE A 227 2.40 3.23 -8.38
C PHE A 227 3.61 2.42 -7.95
N VAL A 228 3.83 1.24 -8.55
CA VAL A 228 4.98 0.38 -8.25
C VAL A 228 6.27 1.19 -8.42
N VAL A 229 6.41 1.88 -9.56
CA VAL A 229 7.58 2.71 -9.87
C VAL A 229 7.70 3.89 -8.92
N ALA A 230 6.62 4.63 -8.67
CA ALA A 230 6.67 5.76 -7.74
C ALA A 230 7.05 5.30 -6.33
N TYR A 231 6.55 4.15 -5.89
CA TYR A 231 6.76 3.66 -4.54
C TYR A 231 8.22 3.22 -4.30
N PHE A 232 8.79 2.48 -5.25
CA PHE A 232 10.18 2.03 -5.23
C PHE A 232 11.19 3.07 -5.70
N GLY A 233 10.73 4.07 -6.46
CA GLY A 233 11.58 5.09 -7.04
C GLY A 233 11.89 6.26 -6.10
N TYR A 234 11.01 6.54 -5.14
CA TYR A 234 11.17 7.61 -4.16
C TYR A 234 11.40 7.05 -2.75
N SER A 235 12.52 6.36 -2.56
CA SER A 235 12.91 5.79 -1.25
C SER A 235 14.27 6.32 -0.81
N GLU A 236 14.41 7.63 -0.65
CA GLU A 236 15.63 8.19 -0.03
C GLU A 236 15.66 7.96 1.49
N THR A 237 14.54 7.53 2.07
CA THR A 237 14.37 7.30 3.51
C THR A 237 13.57 6.03 3.77
N GLU A 238 13.81 5.41 4.93
CA GLU A 238 12.99 4.31 5.44
C GLU A 238 11.54 4.80 5.61
N LYS A 239 10.58 3.89 5.40
CA LYS A 239 9.14 4.21 5.46
C LYS A 239 8.47 3.37 6.53
N ILE A 240 8.88 3.59 7.78
CA ILE A 240 8.48 2.77 8.94
C ILE A 240 7.59 3.60 9.86
N VAL A 241 6.48 3.01 10.30
CA VAL A 241 5.60 3.59 11.32
C VAL A 241 5.73 2.87 12.66
N SER A 242 5.52 3.60 13.75
CA SER A 242 5.38 3.02 15.08
C SER A 242 3.97 2.46 15.29
N MET A 243 3.87 1.24 15.79
CA MET A 243 2.63 0.61 16.25
C MET A 243 2.42 0.76 17.77
N ASN A 244 3.24 1.57 18.46
CA ASN A 244 3.17 1.68 19.92
C ASN A 244 1.82 2.20 20.40
N LYS A 245 1.30 3.28 19.78
CA LYS A 245 0.00 3.85 20.16
C LYS A 245 -1.12 2.81 20.07
N SER A 246 -1.21 2.06 18.98
CA SER A 246 -2.22 1.01 18.82
C SER A 246 -2.11 -0.06 19.91
N LYS A 247 -0.89 -0.54 20.21
CA LYS A 247 -0.64 -1.53 21.28
C LYS A 247 -1.00 -0.99 22.67
N GLU A 248 -0.64 0.25 22.96
CA GLU A 248 -0.94 0.93 24.23
C GLU A 248 -2.46 1.13 24.43
N HIS A 249 -3.22 1.23 23.33
CA HIS A 249 -4.68 1.28 23.35
C HIS A 249 -5.34 -0.11 23.28
N GLY A 250 -4.56 -1.19 23.30
CA GLY A 250 -5.05 -2.57 23.39
C GLY A 250 -5.09 -3.35 22.07
N PHE A 251 -4.74 -2.73 20.94
CA PHE A 251 -4.64 -3.44 19.66
C PHE A 251 -3.28 -4.12 19.51
N VAL A 252 -3.27 -5.44 19.70
CA VAL A 252 -2.07 -6.30 19.59
C VAL A 252 -2.10 -7.20 18.35
N GLY A 253 -2.96 -6.86 17.36
CA GLY A 253 -2.98 -7.54 16.07
C GLY A 253 -1.68 -7.33 15.31
N PHE A 254 -1.17 -8.40 14.70
CA PHE A 254 0.05 -8.37 13.89
C PHE A 254 -0.06 -9.38 12.74
N ARG A 255 0.84 -9.26 11.77
CA ARG A 255 1.05 -10.26 10.71
C ARG A 255 2.53 -10.41 10.47
N ASN A 256 2.99 -11.60 10.10
CA ASN A 256 4.35 -11.76 9.59
C ASN A 256 4.37 -11.34 8.10
N LEU A 257 5.19 -10.34 7.76
CA LEU A 257 5.21 -9.75 6.41
C LEU A 257 5.49 -10.76 5.30
N LYS A 258 6.41 -11.71 5.51
CA LYS A 258 6.72 -12.74 4.50
C LYS A 258 5.52 -13.63 4.22
N THR A 259 4.86 -14.12 5.28
CA THR A 259 3.68 -15.00 5.11
C THR A 259 2.47 -14.25 4.56
N SER A 260 2.29 -12.99 4.95
CA SER A 260 1.25 -12.10 4.39
C SER A 260 1.47 -11.91 2.89
N PHE A 261 2.69 -11.60 2.46
CA PHE A 261 3.03 -11.44 1.05
C PHE A 261 2.71 -12.69 0.23
N ILE A 262 3.14 -13.87 0.69
CA ILE A 262 2.85 -15.16 0.02
C ILE A 262 1.33 -15.40 -0.04
N TYR A 263 0.62 -15.21 1.07
CA TYR A 263 -0.83 -15.37 1.12
C TYR A 263 -1.57 -14.49 0.10
N TRP A 264 -1.17 -13.23 -0.06
CA TRP A 264 -1.81 -12.33 -1.03
C TRP A 264 -1.44 -12.67 -2.48
N ILE A 265 -0.24 -13.18 -2.74
CA ILE A 265 0.14 -13.76 -4.05
C ILE A 265 -0.75 -14.96 -4.37
N ASP A 266 -0.84 -15.92 -3.45
CA ASP A 266 -1.66 -17.13 -3.61
C ASP A 266 -3.14 -16.77 -3.84
N LYS A 267 -3.64 -15.72 -3.20
CA LYS A 267 -5.01 -15.24 -3.41
C LYS A 267 -5.22 -14.69 -4.82
N LEU A 268 -4.24 -14.00 -5.42
CA LEU A 268 -4.31 -13.57 -6.83
C LEU A 268 -4.33 -14.77 -7.78
N LYS A 269 -3.47 -15.77 -7.54
CA LYS A 269 -3.42 -17.02 -8.33
C LYS A 269 -4.72 -17.81 -8.22
N ALA A 270 -5.22 -18.01 -7.01
CA ALA A 270 -6.46 -18.75 -6.74
C ALA A 270 -7.68 -18.09 -7.41
N ASN A 271 -7.66 -16.76 -7.58
CA ASN A 271 -8.69 -16.01 -8.28
C ASN A 271 -8.38 -15.78 -9.77
N LYS A 272 -7.34 -16.46 -10.30
CA LYS A 272 -6.93 -16.41 -11.70
C LYS A 272 -6.68 -14.99 -12.22
N ILE A 273 -6.16 -14.11 -11.38
CA ILE A 273 -5.72 -12.77 -11.81
C ILE A 273 -4.33 -12.86 -12.47
N VAL A 274 -3.50 -13.77 -11.95
CA VAL A 274 -2.18 -14.12 -12.47
C VAL A 274 -2.07 -15.66 -12.54
N PRO A 275 -1.15 -16.23 -13.33
CA PRO A 275 -0.93 -17.67 -13.42
C PRO A 275 -0.59 -18.33 -12.08
#